data_AF-A0A6N2WUS1-F1
#
_entry.id   AF-A0A6N2WUS1-F1
#
_cell.length_a   1.000
_cell.length_b   1.000
_cell.length_c   1.000
_cell.angle_alpha   90.00
_cell.angle_beta   90.00
_cell.angle_gamma   90.00
#
_symmetry.space_group_name_H-M   'P 1'
#
loop_
_entity.id
_entity.type
_entity.pdbx_description
1 polymer ?
#
loop_
_entity_poly.entity_id
_entity_poly.type
_entity_poly.pdbx_seq_one_letter_code
_entity_poly.pdbx_strand_id
1 'polypeptide(L)' 'MVMPGDNIKMVVTLIHPIAMDDGLRFAIREGGRTVGAGVVAKVLS' A
#
# COMPACT_ATOMS: atom_id res chain seq x y z
N MET A 1 7.87 -3.13 -12.89
CA MET A 1 6.56 -3.68 -13.32
C MET A 1 6.20 -4.79 -12.35
N VAL A 2 4.92 -4.91 -11.99
CA VAL A 2 4.41 -5.88 -11.00
C VAL A 2 3.21 -6.57 -11.63
N MET A 3 3.10 -7.88 -11.49
CA MET A 3 2.08 -8.69 -12.14
C MET A 3 0.99 -9.12 -11.14
N PRO A 4 -0.25 -9.37 -11.59
CA PRO A 4 -1.28 -9.95 -10.74
C PRO A 4 -0.80 -11.28 -10.13
N GLY A 5 -0.88 -11.38 -8.79
CA GLY A 5 -0.42 -12.54 -8.03
C GLY A 5 0.96 -12.37 -7.38
N ASP A 6 1.73 -11.35 -7.76
CA ASP A 6 3.02 -11.06 -7.13
C ASP A 6 2.83 -10.57 -5.68
N ASN A 7 3.67 -11.08 -4.78
CA ASN A 7 3.81 -10.55 -3.43
C ASN A 7 5.15 -9.83 -3.30
N ILE A 8 5.10 -8.51 -3.14
CA ILE A 8 6.29 -7.65 -3.15
C ILE A 8 6.27 -6.66 -1.99
N LYS A 9 7.46 -6.16 -1.65
CA LYS A 9 7.64 -5.01 -0.75
C LYS A 9 7.89 -3.78 -1.60
N MET A 10 7.28 -2.66 -1.23
CA MET A 10 7.47 -1.36 -1.90
C MET A 10 7.50 -0.23 -0.88
N VAL A 11 8.16 0.87 -1.24
CA VAL A 11 8.09 2.13 -0.51
C VAL A 11 7.04 3.00 -1.19
N VAL A 12 6.16 3.61 -0.39
CA VAL A 12 5.07 4.47 -0.87
C VAL A 12 5.17 5.82 -0.18
N THR A 13 5.04 6.90 -0.95
CA THR A 13 4.93 8.27 -0.44
C THR A 13 3.49 8.74 -0.59
N LEU A 14 2.89 9.22 0.49
CA LEU A 14 1.54 9.76 0.47
C LEU A 14 1.56 11.25 0.14
N ILE A 15 0.57 11.71 -0.62
CA ILE A 15 0.40 13.13 -0.96
C ILE A 15 -0.01 13.99 0.24
N HIS A 16 -0.59 13.37 1.28
CA HIS A 16 -0.99 14.01 2.53
C HIS A 16 -0.57 13.13 3.70
N PRO A 17 -0.24 13.72 4.86
CA PRO A 17 0.02 12.96 6.07
C PRO A 17 -1.26 12.26 6.55
N ILE A 18 -1.14 10.98 6.85
CA ILE A 18 -2.22 10.14 7.37
C ILE A 18 -1.67 9.41 8.58
N ALA A 19 -2.47 9.32 9.65
CA ALA A 19 -2.13 8.51 10.81
C ALA A 19 -1.99 7.04 10.39
N MET A 20 -0.84 6.43 10.65
CA MET A 20 -0.57 5.04 10.30
C MET A 20 0.27 4.35 11.37
N ASP A 21 0.06 3.04 11.49
CA ASP A 21 0.80 2.14 12.36
C ASP A 21 1.32 0.94 11.56
N ASP A 22 2.40 0.32 12.03
CA ASP A 22 2.87 -0.96 11.50
C ASP A 22 1.79 -2.04 11.68
N GLY A 23 1.57 -2.85 10.66
CA GLY A 23 0.51 -3.87 10.66
C GLY A 23 -0.86 -3.37 10.18
N LEU A 24 -1.04 -2.07 9.93
CA LEU A 24 -2.26 -1.52 9.36
C LEU A 24 -2.52 -2.11 7.96
N ARG A 25 -3.72 -2.64 7.73
CA ARG A 25 -4.14 -3.17 6.43
C ARG A 25 -4.77 -2.09 5.56
N PHE A 26 -4.51 -2.13 4.26
CA PHE A 26 -5.05 -1.19 3.30
C PHE A 26 -5.35 -1.84 1.94
N ALA A 27 -6.14 -1.15 1.12
CA ALA A 27 -6.42 -1.54 -0.26
C ALA A 27 -5.95 -0.44 -1.23
N ILE A 28 -5.45 -0.84 -2.39
CA ILE A 28 -5.05 0.07 -3.47
C ILE A 28 -6.16 0.07 -4.51
N ARG A 29 -6.62 1.27 -4.90
CA ARG A 29 -7.69 1.44 -5.88
C ARG A 29 -7.27 2.38 -7.00
N GLU A 30 -7.57 1.97 -8.22
CA GLU A 30 -7.31 2.73 -9.44
C GLU A 30 -8.47 2.48 -10.42
N GLY A 31 -8.90 3.51 -11.16
CA GLY A 31 -9.97 3.37 -12.15
C GLY A 31 -11.29 2.80 -11.61
N GLY A 32 -11.58 3.01 -10.32
CA GLY A 32 -12.76 2.48 -9.64
C GLY A 32 -12.67 1.03 -9.16
N ARG A 33 -11.58 0.31 -9.45
CA ARG A 33 -11.39 -1.10 -9.08
C ARG A 33 -10.33 -1.26 -7.99
N THR A 34 -10.40 -2.35 -7.23
CA THR A 34 -9.32 -2.75 -6.31
C THR A 34 -8.25 -3.47 -7.11
N VAL A 35 -7.02 -2.96 -7.05
CA VAL A 35 -5.88 -3.50 -7.81
C VAL A 35 -4.83 -4.17 -6.92
N GLY A 36 -4.92 -3.97 -5.60
CA GLY A 36 -4.04 -4.61 -4.63
C GLY A 36 -4.54 -4.49 -3.21
N ALA A 37 -3.98 -5.30 -2.33
CA ALA A 37 -4.16 -5.24 -0.89
C ALA A 37 -2.79 -5.33 -0.22
N GLY A 38 -2.64 -4.64 0.90
CA GLY A 38 -1.35 -4.54 1.57
C GLY A 38 -1.47 -4.42 3.08
N VAL A 39 -0.32 -4.57 3.73
CA VAL A 39 -0.11 -4.31 5.14
C VAL A 39 1.10 -3.41 5.28
N VAL A 40 1.01 -2.38 6.13
CA VAL A 40 2.13 -1.49 6.42
C VAL A 40 3.20 -2.30 7.14
N ALA A 41 4.35 -2.49 6.49
CA ALA A 41 5.46 -3.25 7.08
C ALA A 41 6.32 -2.38 8.01
N LYS A 42 6.47 -1.10 7.69
CA LYS A 42 7.20 -0.11 8.48
C LYS A 42 6.79 1.31 8.07
N VAL A 43 6.47 2.17 9.03
CA VAL A 43 6.28 3.61 8.79
C VAL A 43 7.64 4.28 8.55
N LEU A 44 7.76 4.99 7.42
CA LEU A 44 8.94 5.78 7.07
C LEU A 44 8.53 7.27 7.13
N SER A 45 9.22 8.03 7.98
CA SER A 45 9.00 9.46 8.23
C SER A 45 10.13 10.31 7.64
#